data_AF-A0ABD7CBM6-F1
#
_entry.id   AF-A0ABD7CBM6-F1
#
_cell.length_a   1.000
_cell.length_b   1.000
_cell.length_c   1.000
_cell.angle_alpha   90.00
_cell.angle_beta   90.00
_cell.angle_gamma   90.00
#
_symmetry.space_group_name_H-M   'P 1'
#
loop_
_entity.id
_entity.type
_entity.pdbx_description
1 polymer ?
#
loop_
_entity_poly.entity_id
_entity_poly.type
_entity_poly.pdbx_seq_one_letter_code
_entity_poly.pdbx_strand_id
1 'polypeptide(L)'
;MSWIDISVSPGSSGQGLGSNLLSGFIQSLGNALNNAHYGGISGFPRQLSNENEQIVGYYDDPNGYYAVIRKFLSQKNYYSNERLKNAFERLINHQNRINQLTQEITDKENAINSLNNEIHHINQEIDKLNQAISNINQEIDKLNQAISNINQEIANLNNEINALKNAIKQEQEKLNALELQSEAKKQIMESLKKLEKLKEELKRLKKKSKWKKQFTFLTDNNPDKESKQQRALQASQEHTAFFNFFLTDPYAILPKGFIYEYHNPGKETYNALNAPNNMDGINNQFKVNALNQVLDNSYQKFLPGNDSYNALGSIEQVKALKFYDLVLNYHPESENTQSALFFKQISQYAKGLRLKILTAKTSKKNLKRIEELEKTIKQEQERLNDKDLNALTQDLQKEQENALKLKESIKAKQNYTETLKNAINQKEHAKNPIIEQQRQNQQNAKREKEQERQNQQNAKREKEQQRQNQQNAKREKEQERQNLNNEINAIGNERLTIKELGIKDNFLGIQPYSNPTGRTYARAVFSDKNKSIKEYYEVETKMKNILGFYRIGESDERILQRFLQLSPAVQNELALLLLK
;
A
#
# COMPACT_ATOMS: atom_id res chain seq x y z
N MET A 1 73.14 11.73 -26.67
CA MET A 1 73.46 12.96 -27.43
C MET A 1 74.28 12.55 -28.63
N SER A 2 73.83 12.89 -29.84
CA SER A 2 74.60 12.65 -31.07
C SER A 2 75.84 13.56 -31.05
N TRP A 3 76.97 13.05 -31.50
CA TRP A 3 78.22 13.83 -31.63
C TRP A 3 78.21 14.77 -32.85
N ILE A 4 77.18 14.66 -33.69
CA ILE A 4 76.92 15.57 -34.79
C ILE A 4 75.89 16.59 -34.27
N ASP A 5 76.35 17.79 -33.96
CA ASP A 5 75.46 18.86 -33.49
C ASP A 5 74.78 19.54 -34.69
N ILE A 6 73.70 18.94 -35.14
CA ILE A 6 72.76 19.55 -36.06
C ILE A 6 71.62 20.05 -35.20
N SER A 7 71.82 21.17 -34.53
CA SER A 7 70.80 21.82 -33.71
C SER A 7 69.52 21.98 -34.53
N VAL A 8 68.48 21.22 -34.20
CA VAL A 8 67.11 21.50 -34.62
C VAL A 8 66.39 21.97 -33.37
N SER A 9 66.45 23.27 -33.09
CA SER A 9 65.62 23.86 -32.05
C SER A 9 64.15 23.66 -32.43
N PRO A 10 63.34 23.03 -31.57
CA PRO A 10 61.91 22.89 -31.83
C PRO A 10 61.28 24.29 -31.66
N GLY A 11 60.98 24.95 -32.77
CA GLY A 11 60.34 26.27 -32.80
C GLY A 11 60.89 27.26 -33.84
N SER A 12 61.98 26.93 -34.52
CA SER A 12 62.52 27.77 -35.60
C SER A 12 62.26 27.10 -36.95
N SER A 13 61.47 27.75 -37.81
CA SER A 13 61.36 27.48 -39.25
C SER A 13 62.65 27.82 -40.03
N GLY A 14 63.81 27.58 -39.41
CA GLY A 14 65.14 27.82 -39.95
C GLY A 14 65.75 26.51 -40.45
N GLN A 15 65.98 26.45 -41.76
CA GLN A 15 66.70 25.36 -42.43
C GLN A 15 68.04 25.06 -41.75
N GLY A 16 68.39 23.77 -41.73
CA GLY A 16 69.47 23.20 -40.93
C GLY A 16 70.86 23.77 -41.20
N LEU A 17 71.51 24.23 -40.13
CA LEU A 17 72.93 24.55 -40.13
C LEU A 17 73.81 23.29 -40.31
N GLY A 18 73.41 22.16 -39.72
CA GLY A 18 74.22 20.93 -39.79
C GLY A 18 74.02 20.08 -41.05
N SER A 19 72.85 20.11 -41.70
CA SER A 19 72.65 19.46 -43.01
C SER A 19 73.47 20.16 -44.09
N ASN A 20 73.63 21.48 -43.99
CA ASN A 20 74.48 22.29 -44.88
C ASN A 20 75.97 22.05 -44.67
N LEU A 21 76.37 21.63 -43.46
CA LEU A 21 77.75 21.23 -43.21
C LEU A 21 78.04 19.88 -43.86
N LEU A 22 77.26 18.83 -43.52
CA LEU A 22 77.45 17.47 -44.03
C LEU A 22 77.30 17.38 -45.55
N SER A 23 76.35 18.11 -46.15
CA SER A 23 76.25 18.18 -47.62
C SER A 23 77.51 18.80 -48.24
N GLY A 24 78.09 19.81 -47.60
CA GLY A 24 79.37 20.39 -48.00
C GLY A 24 80.55 19.42 -47.86
N PHE A 25 80.58 18.57 -46.82
CA PHE A 25 81.56 17.48 -46.69
C PHE A 25 81.46 16.51 -47.88
N ILE A 26 80.24 16.03 -48.17
CA ILE A 26 79.97 15.06 -49.25
C ILE A 26 80.36 15.64 -50.61
N GLN A 27 80.03 16.91 -50.86
CA GLN A 27 80.39 17.60 -52.11
C GLN A 27 81.91 17.75 -52.24
N SER A 28 82.61 18.13 -51.17
CA SER A 28 84.07 18.27 -51.19
C SER A 28 84.78 16.94 -51.41
N LEU A 29 84.30 15.88 -50.74
CA LEU A 29 84.80 14.52 -50.95
C LEU A 29 84.54 14.07 -52.39
N GLY A 30 83.34 14.33 -52.93
CA GLY A 30 83.03 14.07 -54.35
C GLY A 30 84.00 14.78 -55.31
N ASN A 31 84.34 16.04 -55.04
CA ASN A 31 85.33 16.78 -55.84
C ASN A 31 86.74 16.17 -55.70
N ALA A 32 87.15 15.80 -54.49
CA ALA A 32 88.46 15.17 -54.23
C ALA A 32 88.61 13.82 -54.95
N LEU A 33 87.52 13.05 -55.03
CA LEU A 33 87.47 11.76 -55.75
C LEU A 33 87.58 11.95 -57.27
N ASN A 34 86.96 13.00 -57.81
CA ASN A 34 87.05 13.34 -59.24
C ASN A 34 88.44 13.88 -59.63
N ASN A 35 89.14 14.55 -58.72
CA ASN A 35 90.45 15.18 -58.97
C ASN A 35 91.63 14.18 -59.05
N ALA A 36 91.42 12.88 -58.79
CA ALA A 36 92.49 11.87 -58.80
C ALA A 36 93.14 11.61 -60.18
N HIS A 37 92.59 12.19 -61.24
CA HIS A 37 92.96 11.93 -62.63
C HIS A 37 93.72 13.08 -63.32
N TYR A 38 93.85 14.26 -62.68
CA TYR A 38 94.36 15.47 -63.33
C TYR A 38 95.62 16.04 -62.67
N GLY A 39 96.60 16.40 -63.52
CA GLY A 39 97.84 17.09 -63.11
C GLY A 39 98.98 16.14 -62.75
N GLY A 40 100.19 16.48 -63.19
CA GLY A 40 101.40 15.74 -62.86
C GLY A 40 102.51 15.97 -63.87
N ILE A 41 103.74 15.97 -63.39
CA ILE A 41 104.93 16.00 -64.24
C ILE A 41 105.28 14.55 -64.56
N SER A 42 105.52 14.25 -65.84
CA SER A 42 105.95 12.92 -66.27
C SER A 42 107.18 12.47 -65.48
N GLY A 43 107.14 11.24 -64.94
CA GLY A 43 108.23 10.69 -64.13
C GLY A 43 108.20 11.03 -62.63
N PHE A 44 107.14 11.66 -62.12
CA PHE A 44 106.91 11.89 -60.69
C PHE A 44 105.47 11.46 -60.28
N PRO A 45 105.24 10.99 -59.03
CA PRO A 45 106.21 10.88 -57.94
C PRO A 45 107.16 9.69 -58.11
N ARG A 46 108.36 9.78 -57.52
CA ARG A 46 109.31 8.67 -57.40
C ARG A 46 109.54 8.34 -55.94
N GLN A 47 109.35 7.09 -55.56
CA GLN A 47 109.60 6.63 -54.20
C GLN A 47 111.09 6.68 -53.88
N LEU A 48 111.43 7.19 -52.69
CA LEU A 48 112.79 7.18 -52.14
C LEU A 48 113.02 5.93 -51.29
N SER A 49 112.75 6.03 -49.98
CA SER A 49 113.00 4.96 -49.00
C SER A 49 111.75 4.11 -48.77
N ASN A 50 110.57 4.74 -48.69
CA ASN A 50 109.30 4.11 -48.40
C ASN A 50 108.15 4.89 -49.05
N GLU A 51 106.92 4.36 -48.97
CA GLU A 51 105.74 5.02 -49.57
C GLU A 51 105.48 6.44 -49.04
N ASN A 52 105.96 6.76 -47.84
CA ASN A 52 105.82 8.07 -47.20
C ASN A 52 106.90 9.07 -47.62
N GLU A 53 107.86 8.69 -48.46
CA GLU A 53 108.90 9.59 -48.96
C GLU A 53 108.96 9.56 -50.49
N GLN A 54 108.53 10.65 -51.12
CA GLN A 54 108.43 10.75 -52.58
C GLN A 54 109.19 11.95 -53.09
N ILE A 55 109.91 11.80 -54.19
CA ILE A 55 110.33 12.92 -55.03
C ILE A 55 109.13 13.30 -55.91
N VAL A 56 108.69 14.54 -55.80
CA VAL A 56 107.42 15.01 -56.41
C VAL A 56 107.61 16.01 -57.55
N GLY A 57 108.85 16.44 -57.82
CA GLY A 57 109.15 17.36 -58.91
C GLY A 57 110.45 18.12 -58.66
N TYR A 58 110.60 19.26 -59.30
CA TYR A 58 111.74 20.15 -59.13
C TYR A 58 111.45 21.23 -58.08
N TYR A 59 112.39 21.52 -57.19
CA TYR A 59 112.15 22.42 -56.05
C TYR A 59 111.87 23.87 -56.45
N ASP A 60 112.33 24.28 -57.64
CA ASP A 60 112.09 25.58 -58.24
C ASP A 60 110.73 25.70 -58.98
N ASP A 61 109.93 24.63 -59.04
CA ASP A 61 108.59 24.63 -59.64
C ASP A 61 107.50 24.21 -58.62
N PRO A 62 107.08 25.15 -57.73
CA PRO A 62 106.01 24.91 -56.76
C PRO A 62 104.72 24.38 -57.34
N ASN A 63 104.23 25.00 -58.40
CA ASN A 63 102.97 24.63 -59.02
C ASN A 63 103.01 23.19 -59.54
N GLY A 64 104.13 22.79 -60.14
CA GLY A 64 104.34 21.45 -60.65
C GLY A 64 104.41 20.37 -59.58
N TYR A 65 105.22 20.56 -58.53
CA TYR A 65 105.31 19.52 -57.49
C TYR A 65 104.05 19.44 -56.61
N TYR A 66 103.34 20.56 -56.36
CA TYR A 66 102.06 20.51 -55.64
C TYR A 66 100.99 19.76 -56.44
N ALA A 67 100.98 19.86 -57.77
CA ALA A 67 100.08 19.07 -58.60
C ALA A 67 100.35 17.55 -58.46
N VAL A 68 101.62 17.15 -58.42
CA VAL A 68 102.02 15.74 -58.21
C VAL A 68 101.64 15.25 -56.81
N ILE A 69 101.86 16.06 -55.76
CA ILE A 69 101.44 15.75 -54.38
C ILE A 69 99.93 15.53 -54.31
N ARG A 70 99.13 16.46 -54.86
CA ARG A 70 97.66 16.35 -54.87
C ARG A 70 97.19 15.07 -55.56
N LYS A 71 97.77 14.74 -56.72
CA LYS A 71 97.48 13.48 -57.42
C LYS A 71 97.85 12.26 -56.59
N PHE A 72 99.04 12.25 -55.96
CA PHE A 72 99.47 11.13 -55.12
C PHE A 72 98.53 10.91 -53.90
N LEU A 73 98.20 11.99 -53.18
CA LEU A 73 97.31 11.93 -52.03
C LEU A 73 95.89 11.49 -52.42
N SER A 74 95.33 12.04 -53.51
CA SER A 74 94.00 11.65 -53.99
C SER A 74 93.92 10.16 -54.36
N GLN A 75 94.96 9.60 -54.99
CA GLN A 75 95.03 8.17 -55.31
C GLN A 75 95.16 7.30 -54.06
N LYS A 76 96.06 7.66 -53.13
CA LYS A 76 96.27 6.88 -51.90
C LYS A 76 95.08 6.97 -50.94
N ASN A 77 94.35 8.08 -50.94
CA ASN A 77 93.19 8.29 -50.06
C ASN A 77 91.84 7.95 -50.71
N TYR A 78 91.81 7.48 -51.96
CA TYR A 78 90.57 7.25 -52.70
C TYR A 78 89.55 6.42 -51.91
N TYR A 79 89.94 5.24 -51.44
CA TYR A 79 89.04 4.34 -50.71
C TYR A 79 88.61 4.89 -49.34
N SER A 80 89.51 5.59 -48.64
CA SER A 80 89.18 6.21 -47.35
C SER A 80 88.20 7.37 -47.53
N ASN A 81 88.37 8.17 -48.60
CA ASN A 81 87.48 9.27 -48.94
C ASN A 81 86.11 8.77 -49.40
N GLU A 82 86.05 7.69 -50.20
CA GLU A 82 84.80 7.02 -50.55
C GLU A 82 84.05 6.52 -49.30
N ARG A 83 84.75 5.86 -48.37
CA ARG A 83 84.14 5.41 -47.10
C ARG A 83 83.63 6.58 -46.27
N LEU A 84 84.41 7.64 -46.17
CA LEU A 84 84.04 8.85 -45.42
C LEU A 84 82.80 9.53 -46.05
N LYS A 85 82.74 9.61 -47.37
CA LYS A 85 81.58 10.15 -48.11
C LYS A 85 80.33 9.32 -47.84
N ASN A 86 80.41 8.00 -48.03
CA ASN A 86 79.31 7.07 -47.78
C ASN A 86 78.82 7.12 -46.31
N ALA A 87 79.74 7.26 -45.35
CA ALA A 87 79.41 7.42 -43.95
C ALA A 87 78.62 8.72 -43.69
N PHE A 88 79.05 9.85 -44.25
CA PHE A 88 78.32 11.11 -44.12
C PHE A 88 76.95 11.10 -44.79
N GLU A 89 76.80 10.44 -45.95
CA GLU A 89 75.49 10.23 -46.59
C GLU A 89 74.55 9.42 -45.69
N ARG A 90 75.03 8.33 -45.09
CA ARG A 90 74.25 7.54 -44.12
C ARG A 90 73.87 8.35 -42.89
N LEU A 91 74.78 9.15 -42.36
CA LEU A 91 74.52 10.04 -41.22
C LEU A 91 73.40 11.06 -41.52
N ILE A 92 73.39 11.66 -42.71
CA ILE A 92 72.29 12.55 -43.14
C ILE A 92 70.96 11.79 -43.18
N ASN A 93 70.95 10.58 -43.76
CA ASN A 93 69.73 9.77 -43.87
C ASN A 93 69.19 9.37 -42.50
N HIS A 94 70.05 8.89 -41.59
CA HIS A 94 69.66 8.55 -40.22
C HIS A 94 69.14 9.78 -39.46
N GLN A 95 69.77 10.95 -39.64
CA GLN A 95 69.30 12.19 -39.02
C GLN A 95 67.91 12.61 -39.53
N ASN A 96 67.71 12.58 -40.84
CA ASN A 96 66.41 12.88 -41.44
C ASN A 96 65.32 11.95 -40.89
N ARG A 97 65.64 10.66 -40.75
CA ARG A 97 64.73 9.68 -40.14
C ARG A 97 64.47 9.98 -38.66
N ILE A 98 65.49 10.35 -37.88
CA ILE A 98 65.32 10.74 -36.46
C ILE A 98 64.41 11.97 -36.32
N ASN A 99 64.54 12.95 -37.21
CA ASN A 99 63.68 14.14 -37.21
C ASN A 99 62.22 13.75 -37.48
N GLN A 100 61.98 12.90 -38.49
CA GLN A 100 60.64 12.35 -38.78
C GLN A 100 60.09 11.58 -37.60
N LEU A 101 60.87 10.67 -37.01
CA LEU A 101 60.48 9.91 -35.83
C LEU A 101 60.14 10.80 -34.64
N THR A 102 60.87 11.90 -34.45
CA THR A 102 60.59 12.85 -33.37
C THR A 102 59.25 13.55 -33.57
N GLN A 103 58.91 13.92 -34.81
CA GLN A 103 57.58 14.42 -35.14
C GLN A 103 56.50 13.35 -34.92
N GLU A 104 56.71 12.13 -35.43
CA GLU A 104 55.78 11.01 -35.25
C GLU A 104 55.54 10.72 -33.75
N ILE A 105 56.58 10.74 -32.91
CA ILE A 105 56.49 10.57 -31.45
C ILE A 105 55.66 11.69 -30.81
N THR A 106 55.90 12.94 -31.23
CA THR A 106 55.16 14.11 -30.73
C THR A 106 53.68 14.03 -31.09
N ASP A 107 53.36 13.65 -32.33
CA ASP A 107 51.98 13.46 -32.78
C ASP A 107 51.28 12.35 -32.00
N LYS A 108 51.99 11.25 -31.70
CA LYS A 108 51.48 10.16 -30.86
C LYS A 108 51.25 10.60 -29.42
N GLU A 109 52.13 11.43 -28.87
CA GLU A 109 51.98 12.01 -27.54
C GLU A 109 50.77 12.95 -27.45
N ASN A 110 50.56 13.79 -28.46
CA ASN A 110 49.36 14.62 -28.57
C ASN A 110 48.08 13.77 -28.66
N ALA A 111 48.09 12.69 -29.45
CA ALA A 111 46.97 11.76 -29.53
C ALA A 111 46.68 11.06 -28.18
N ILE A 112 47.71 10.64 -27.45
CA ILE A 112 47.57 10.06 -26.10
C ILE A 112 46.96 11.08 -25.14
N ASN A 113 47.40 12.34 -25.19
CA ASN A 113 46.85 13.41 -24.36
C ASN A 113 45.38 13.69 -24.68
N SER A 114 45.00 13.72 -25.95
CA SER A 114 43.59 13.84 -26.37
C SER A 114 42.74 12.70 -25.81
N LEU A 115 43.21 11.45 -25.96
CA LEU A 115 42.51 10.27 -25.44
C LEU A 115 42.39 10.30 -23.90
N ASN A 116 43.42 10.78 -23.19
CA ASN A 116 43.35 10.97 -21.74
C ASN A 116 42.26 11.98 -21.34
N ASN A 117 42.14 13.08 -22.07
CA ASN A 117 41.09 14.08 -21.83
C ASN A 117 39.69 13.52 -22.11
N GLU A 118 39.53 12.77 -23.22
CA GLU A 118 38.27 12.09 -23.53
C GLU A 118 37.88 11.07 -22.44
N ILE A 119 38.83 10.24 -21.98
CA ILE A 119 38.62 9.30 -20.87
C ILE A 119 38.24 10.05 -19.59
N HIS A 120 38.86 11.19 -19.30
CA HIS A 120 38.53 12.02 -18.15
C HIS A 120 37.08 12.54 -18.22
N HIS A 121 36.65 13.04 -19.37
CA HIS A 121 35.26 13.46 -19.58
C HIS A 121 34.27 12.30 -19.43
N ILE A 122 34.57 11.12 -19.98
CA ILE A 122 33.73 9.94 -19.81
C ILE A 122 33.62 9.54 -18.33
N ASN A 123 34.71 9.63 -17.55
CA ASN A 123 34.66 9.39 -16.11
C ASN A 123 33.74 10.38 -15.39
N GLN A 124 33.80 11.67 -15.72
CA GLN A 124 32.90 12.68 -15.16
C GLN A 124 31.43 12.38 -15.48
N GLU A 125 31.12 11.93 -16.69
CA GLU A 125 29.76 11.53 -17.07
C GLU A 125 29.30 10.27 -16.31
N ILE A 126 30.19 9.28 -16.13
CA ILE A 126 29.90 8.10 -15.29
C ILE A 126 29.60 8.50 -13.85
N ASP A 127 30.34 9.45 -13.28
CA ASP A 127 30.12 9.94 -11.91
C ASP A 127 28.78 10.67 -11.78
N LYS A 128 28.40 11.51 -12.75
CA LYS A 128 27.08 12.13 -12.81
C LYS A 128 25.96 11.08 -12.87
N LEU A 129 26.12 10.05 -13.69
CA LEU A 129 25.16 8.95 -13.79
C LEU A 129 25.06 8.16 -12.47
N ASN A 130 26.18 7.90 -11.79
CA ASN A 130 26.18 7.26 -10.48
C ASN A 130 25.41 8.09 -9.43
N GLN A 131 25.61 9.41 -9.42
CA GLN A 131 24.87 10.32 -8.55
C GLN A 131 23.37 10.31 -8.86
N ALA A 132 22.99 10.36 -10.15
CA ALA A 132 21.59 10.28 -10.56
C ALA A 132 20.93 8.96 -10.14
N ILE A 133 21.61 7.83 -10.33
CA ILE A 133 21.14 6.51 -9.88
C ILE A 133 20.99 6.47 -8.36
N SER A 134 21.93 7.06 -7.61
CA SER A 134 21.86 7.16 -6.15
C SER A 134 20.63 7.96 -5.69
N ASN A 135 20.36 9.10 -6.31
CA ASN A 135 19.18 9.91 -6.02
C ASN A 135 17.88 9.15 -6.31
N ILE A 136 17.80 8.47 -7.46
CA ILE A 136 16.64 7.64 -7.81
C ILE A 136 16.44 6.51 -6.80
N ASN A 137 17.51 5.86 -6.33
CA ASN A 137 17.40 4.83 -5.28
C ASN A 137 16.81 5.40 -3.99
N GLN A 138 17.24 6.60 -3.57
CA GLN A 138 16.68 7.26 -2.38
C GLN A 138 15.18 7.59 -2.56
N GLU A 139 14.76 7.99 -3.76
CA GLU A 139 13.34 8.22 -4.07
C GLU A 139 12.53 6.92 -4.02
N ILE A 140 13.07 5.83 -4.60
CA ILE A 140 12.45 4.49 -4.51
C ILE A 140 12.32 4.04 -3.06
N ASP A 141 13.33 4.27 -2.21
CA ASP A 141 13.28 3.90 -0.80
C ASP A 141 12.22 4.68 -0.04
N LYS A 142 12.10 5.99 -0.29
CA LYS A 142 11.01 6.83 0.28
C LYS A 142 9.64 6.31 -0.14
N LEU A 143 9.46 5.95 -1.41
CA LEU A 143 8.20 5.39 -1.91
C LEU A 143 7.90 4.02 -1.27
N ASN A 144 8.91 3.17 -1.11
CA ASN A 144 8.76 1.87 -0.42
C ASN A 144 8.37 2.04 1.05
N GLN A 145 8.95 3.02 1.76
CA GLN A 145 8.58 3.36 3.13
C GLN A 145 7.11 3.85 3.19
N ALA A 146 6.69 4.72 2.28
CA ALA A 146 5.31 5.19 2.21
C ALA A 146 4.32 4.03 1.97
N ILE A 147 4.64 3.11 1.06
CA ILE A 147 3.83 1.89 0.83
C ILE A 147 3.76 1.03 2.10
N SER A 148 4.90 0.85 2.79
CA SER A 148 4.96 0.06 4.03
C SER A 148 4.07 0.67 5.13
N ASN A 149 4.13 1.99 5.32
CA ASN A 149 3.30 2.70 6.30
C ASN A 149 1.81 2.54 5.98
N ILE A 150 1.41 2.74 4.72
CA ILE A 150 0.01 2.55 4.32
C ILE A 150 -0.46 1.11 4.56
N ASN A 151 0.38 0.11 4.26
CA ASN A 151 0.05 -1.29 4.52
C ASN A 151 -0.13 -1.58 6.03
N GLN A 152 0.70 -0.98 6.89
CA GLN A 152 0.56 -1.11 8.34
C GLN A 152 -0.74 -0.45 8.84
N GLU A 153 -1.08 0.74 8.35
CA GLU A 153 -2.34 1.41 8.69
C GLU A 153 -3.56 0.59 8.26
N ILE A 154 -3.54 0.01 7.06
CA ILE A 154 -4.59 -0.89 6.57
C ILE A 154 -4.69 -2.14 7.45
N ALA A 155 -3.58 -2.73 7.86
CA ALA A 155 -3.58 -3.89 8.76
C ALA A 155 -4.20 -3.55 10.12
N ASN A 156 -3.88 -2.39 10.69
CA ASN A 156 -4.45 -1.90 11.94
C ASN A 156 -5.97 -1.69 11.84
N LEU A 157 -6.43 -1.03 10.77
CA LEU A 157 -7.87 -0.83 10.51
C LEU A 157 -8.60 -2.18 10.33
N ASN A 158 -7.99 -3.15 9.65
CA ASN A 158 -8.57 -4.49 9.52
C ASN A 158 -8.69 -5.21 10.87
N ASN A 159 -7.70 -5.08 11.75
CA ASN A 159 -7.75 -5.64 13.10
C ASN A 159 -8.88 -5.01 13.93
N GLU A 160 -9.07 -3.70 13.82
CA GLU A 160 -10.16 -2.98 14.48
C GLU A 160 -11.54 -3.42 13.97
N ILE A 161 -11.70 -3.57 12.64
CA ILE A 161 -12.91 -4.12 12.02
C ILE A 161 -13.20 -5.53 12.55
N ASN A 162 -12.18 -6.39 12.68
CA ASN A 162 -12.35 -7.74 13.21
C ASN A 162 -12.78 -7.73 14.69
N ALA A 163 -12.22 -6.83 15.51
CA ALA A 163 -12.64 -6.65 16.89
C ALA A 163 -14.11 -6.18 16.99
N LEU A 164 -14.52 -5.22 16.16
CA LEU A 164 -15.90 -4.74 16.08
C LEU A 164 -16.86 -5.83 15.62
N LYS A 165 -16.50 -6.63 14.61
CA LYS A 165 -17.30 -7.78 14.16
C LYS A 165 -17.54 -8.79 15.28
N ASN A 166 -16.51 -9.10 16.07
CA ASN A 166 -16.65 -9.98 17.23
C ASN A 166 -17.55 -9.37 18.31
N ALA A 167 -17.40 -8.07 18.60
CA ALA A 167 -18.25 -7.38 19.57
C ALA A 167 -19.72 -7.33 19.12
N ILE A 168 -19.98 -7.06 17.83
CA ILE A 168 -21.32 -7.10 17.24
C ILE A 168 -21.91 -8.52 17.38
N LYS A 169 -21.13 -9.57 17.08
CA LYS A 169 -21.59 -10.95 17.22
C LYS A 169 -22.01 -11.27 18.66
N GLN A 170 -21.20 -10.89 19.65
CA GLN A 170 -21.53 -11.09 21.07
C GLN A 170 -22.78 -10.30 21.50
N GLU A 171 -22.94 -9.06 21.05
CA GLU A 171 -24.16 -8.29 21.33
C GLU A 171 -25.38 -8.90 20.63
N GLN A 172 -25.25 -9.38 19.41
CA GLN A 172 -26.34 -10.03 18.69
C GLN A 172 -26.79 -11.32 19.42
N GLU A 173 -25.84 -12.11 19.94
CA GLU A 173 -26.14 -13.29 20.76
C GLU A 173 -26.89 -12.91 22.04
N LYS A 174 -26.46 -11.85 22.74
CA LYS A 174 -27.17 -11.30 23.92
C LYS A 174 -28.57 -10.79 23.57
N LEU A 175 -28.72 -10.10 22.44
CA LEU A 175 -30.02 -9.60 21.97
C LEU A 175 -30.98 -10.75 21.70
N ASN A 176 -30.52 -11.78 20.99
CA ASN A 176 -31.33 -12.96 20.68
C ASN A 176 -31.77 -13.68 21.96
N ALA A 177 -30.88 -13.82 22.95
CA ALA A 177 -31.20 -14.42 24.24
C ALA A 177 -32.25 -13.60 25.01
N LEU A 178 -32.12 -12.26 25.00
CA LEU A 178 -33.07 -11.36 25.65
C LEU A 178 -34.43 -11.36 24.95
N GLU A 179 -34.48 -11.41 23.62
CA GLU A 179 -35.71 -11.52 22.83
C GLU A 179 -36.45 -12.84 23.11
N LEU A 180 -35.73 -13.96 23.20
CA LEU A 180 -36.28 -15.26 23.60
C LEU A 180 -36.88 -15.22 25.02
N GLN A 181 -36.17 -14.61 25.97
CA GLN A 181 -36.65 -14.45 27.35
C GLN A 181 -37.90 -13.57 27.43
N SER A 182 -37.90 -12.44 26.71
CA SER A 182 -39.05 -11.54 26.61
C SER A 182 -40.26 -12.24 25.99
N GLU A 183 -40.07 -13.05 24.95
CA GLU A 183 -41.17 -13.78 24.30
C GLU A 183 -41.78 -14.84 25.24
N ALA A 184 -40.95 -15.59 25.96
CA ALA A 184 -41.40 -16.51 26.98
C ALA A 184 -42.20 -15.79 28.10
N LYS A 185 -41.73 -14.62 28.55
CA LYS A 185 -42.43 -13.79 29.53
C LYS A 185 -43.75 -13.22 29.01
N LYS A 186 -43.85 -12.82 27.74
CA LYS A 186 -45.12 -12.39 27.12
C LYS A 186 -46.16 -13.51 27.13
N GLN A 187 -45.76 -14.73 26.77
CA GLN A 187 -46.67 -15.89 26.81
C GLN A 187 -47.18 -16.18 28.23
N ILE A 188 -46.31 -16.07 29.23
CA ILE A 188 -46.69 -16.16 30.65
C ILE A 188 -47.68 -15.02 31.01
N MET A 189 -47.40 -13.79 30.60
CA MET A 189 -48.28 -12.63 30.85
C MET A 189 -49.67 -12.80 30.23
N GLU A 190 -49.76 -13.28 28.98
CA GLU A 190 -51.04 -13.56 28.34
C GLU A 190 -51.82 -14.67 29.06
N SER A 191 -51.11 -15.70 29.54
CA SER A 191 -51.69 -16.78 30.32
C SER A 191 -52.22 -16.29 31.67
N LEU A 192 -51.48 -15.41 32.36
CA LEU A 192 -51.92 -14.74 33.59
C LEU A 192 -53.15 -13.85 33.35
N LYS A 193 -53.18 -13.06 32.26
CA LYS A 193 -54.35 -12.26 31.88
C LYS A 193 -55.59 -13.13 31.60
N LYS A 194 -55.41 -14.29 30.96
CA LYS A 194 -56.49 -15.28 30.76
C LYS A 194 -56.97 -15.85 32.09
N LEU A 195 -56.06 -16.20 33.00
CA LEU A 195 -56.38 -16.67 34.34
C LEU A 195 -57.18 -15.64 35.14
N GLU A 196 -56.81 -14.36 35.07
CA GLU A 196 -57.53 -13.27 35.74
C GLU A 196 -58.96 -13.11 35.21
N LYS A 197 -59.17 -13.18 33.89
CA LYS A 197 -60.50 -13.21 33.27
C LYS A 197 -61.33 -14.41 33.74
N LEU A 198 -60.74 -15.61 33.81
CA LEU A 198 -61.41 -16.82 34.31
C LEU A 198 -61.81 -16.68 35.79
N LYS A 199 -60.95 -16.07 36.63
CA LYS A 199 -61.28 -15.76 38.03
C LYS A 199 -62.45 -14.79 38.14
N GLU A 200 -62.50 -13.75 37.30
CA GLU A 200 -63.65 -12.84 37.25
C GLU A 200 -64.93 -13.55 36.81
N GLU A 201 -64.85 -14.44 35.82
CA GLU A 201 -65.98 -15.24 35.35
C GLU A 201 -66.50 -16.18 36.45
N LEU A 202 -65.60 -16.85 37.19
CA LEU A 202 -65.95 -17.64 38.37
C LEU A 202 -66.65 -16.77 39.43
N LYS A 203 -66.16 -15.55 39.69
CA LYS A 203 -66.79 -14.60 40.62
C LYS A 203 -68.21 -14.22 40.17
N ARG A 204 -68.43 -14.02 38.86
CA ARG A 204 -69.76 -13.76 38.27
C ARG A 204 -70.70 -14.96 38.42
N LEU A 205 -70.22 -16.17 38.15
CA LEU A 205 -71.00 -17.41 38.26
C LEU A 205 -71.35 -17.74 39.73
N LYS A 206 -70.42 -17.56 40.67
CA LYS A 206 -70.69 -17.69 42.11
C LYS A 206 -71.75 -16.71 42.60
N LYS A 207 -71.76 -15.46 42.10
CA LYS A 207 -72.82 -14.49 42.42
C LYS A 207 -74.20 -14.95 41.92
N LYS A 208 -74.30 -15.61 40.77
CA LYS A 208 -75.56 -16.19 40.25
C LYS A 208 -76.06 -17.40 41.06
N SER A 209 -75.18 -18.15 41.73
CA SER A 209 -75.51 -19.36 42.50
C SER A 209 -75.94 -19.11 43.97
N LYS A 210 -75.92 -17.86 44.45
CA LYS A 210 -76.26 -17.49 45.84
C LYS A 210 -77.76 -17.58 46.24
N TRP A 211 -78.60 -18.33 45.51
CA TRP A 211 -80.01 -18.58 45.87
C TRP A 211 -80.22 -19.77 46.82
N LYS A 212 -79.20 -20.13 47.60
CA LYS A 212 -79.30 -21.17 48.64
C LYS A 212 -79.16 -20.53 50.01
N LYS A 213 -80.23 -19.88 50.50
CA LYS A 213 -80.38 -19.61 51.95
C LYS A 213 -80.95 -20.88 52.59
N GLN A 214 -80.20 -21.46 53.52
CA GLN A 214 -80.67 -22.48 54.45
C GLN A 214 -81.80 -21.88 55.31
N PHE A 215 -82.93 -22.60 55.41
CA PHE A 215 -84.00 -22.29 56.37
C PHE A 215 -83.78 -23.16 57.60
N THR A 216 -83.41 -22.53 58.71
CA THR A 216 -83.30 -23.14 60.03
C THR A 216 -84.67 -23.03 60.69
N PHE A 217 -85.35 -24.15 60.95
CA PHE A 217 -86.60 -24.16 61.71
C PHE A 217 -86.32 -23.91 63.19
N LEU A 218 -86.99 -22.90 63.76
CA LEU A 218 -87.13 -22.70 65.21
C LEU A 218 -88.49 -23.29 65.63
N THR A 219 -88.43 -24.48 66.24
CA THR A 219 -89.34 -25.17 67.20
C THR A 219 -89.00 -26.67 67.07
N ASP A 220 -88.32 -27.34 67.98
CA ASP A 220 -88.37 -27.27 69.44
C ASP A 220 -86.96 -27.30 70.06
N ASN A 221 -86.69 -26.42 71.03
CA ASN A 221 -85.81 -26.78 72.13
C ASN A 221 -86.68 -27.52 73.14
N ASN A 222 -86.27 -28.69 73.62
CA ASN A 222 -85.67 -28.80 74.96
C ASN A 222 -85.43 -30.29 75.32
N PRO A 223 -84.24 -30.68 75.83
CA PRO A 223 -84.12 -31.91 76.59
C PRO A 223 -84.71 -31.71 78.00
N ASP A 224 -85.17 -32.79 78.61
CA ASP A 224 -85.62 -32.93 80.01
C ASP A 224 -87.08 -32.54 80.34
N LYS A 225 -87.98 -33.53 80.27
CA LYS A 225 -88.39 -34.33 81.44
C LYS A 225 -89.51 -35.32 81.08
N GLU A 226 -89.29 -36.57 81.47
CA GLU A 226 -90.26 -37.66 81.49
C GLU A 226 -91.46 -37.38 82.41
N SER A 227 -92.49 -38.21 82.27
CA SER A 227 -93.58 -38.48 83.22
C SER A 227 -94.76 -37.48 83.25
N LYS A 228 -95.78 -37.76 82.45
CA LYS A 228 -97.16 -38.04 82.90
C LYS A 228 -98.08 -38.21 81.69
N GLN A 229 -98.96 -39.20 81.77
CA GLN A 229 -100.14 -39.43 80.92
C GLN A 229 -99.97 -40.31 79.67
N GLN A 230 -99.58 -41.57 79.93
CA GLN A 230 -100.49 -42.67 79.57
C GLN A 230 -101.75 -42.59 80.45
N ARG A 231 -102.91 -42.95 79.89
CA ARG A 231 -104.24 -43.11 80.53
C ARG A 231 -105.07 -41.84 80.75
N ALA A 232 -105.79 -41.45 79.70
CA ALA A 232 -107.17 -40.95 79.81
C ALA A 232 -107.83 -41.02 78.43
N LEU A 233 -108.89 -41.84 78.31
CA LEU A 233 -109.85 -41.91 77.20
C LEU A 233 -109.35 -42.54 75.88
N GLN A 234 -109.06 -43.84 75.82
CA GLN A 234 -110.10 -44.85 75.56
C GLN A 234 -111.23 -44.87 76.60
N ALA A 235 -112.42 -44.38 76.19
CA ALA A 235 -113.77 -44.75 76.66
C ALA A 235 -114.75 -43.56 76.54
N SER A 236 -115.33 -43.39 75.35
CA SER A 236 -116.78 -43.21 75.17
C SER A 236 -117.06 -43.53 73.70
N GLN A 237 -117.35 -44.79 73.34
CA GLN A 237 -118.72 -45.30 73.26
C GLN A 237 -119.60 -44.35 72.44
N GLU A 238 -119.83 -44.69 71.18
CA GLU A 238 -121.10 -45.32 70.78
C GLU A 238 -122.30 -44.43 71.14
N HIS A 239 -122.86 -43.74 70.14
CA HIS A 239 -124.23 -43.98 69.71
C HIS A 239 -124.56 -43.27 68.40
N THR A 240 -125.12 -44.09 67.54
CA THR A 240 -125.90 -43.85 66.34
C THR A 240 -127.07 -42.89 66.58
N ALA A 241 -127.54 -42.28 65.50
CA ALA A 241 -128.92 -41.83 65.28
C ALA A 241 -129.39 -40.50 65.93
N PHE A 242 -129.03 -39.39 65.27
CA PHE A 242 -129.98 -38.32 64.92
C PHE A 242 -129.72 -37.96 63.45
N PHE A 243 -130.41 -38.66 62.52
CA PHE A 243 -131.47 -38.06 61.70
C PHE A 243 -130.98 -36.89 60.83
N ASN A 244 -130.79 -37.11 59.52
CA ASN A 244 -131.83 -36.83 58.52
C ASN A 244 -132.53 -35.49 58.76
N PHE A 245 -132.07 -34.38 58.15
CA PHE A 245 -132.98 -33.28 57.85
C PHE A 245 -132.54 -32.22 56.80
N PHE A 246 -131.37 -32.27 56.15
CA PHE A 246 -131.04 -31.21 55.16
C PHE A 246 -130.41 -31.70 53.86
N LEU A 247 -130.96 -32.78 53.31
CA LEU A 247 -131.05 -32.95 51.86
C LEU A 247 -132.26 -32.15 51.37
N THR A 248 -132.09 -30.87 51.05
CA THR A 248 -132.90 -30.09 50.09
C THR A 248 -132.22 -28.74 49.88
N ASP A 249 -131.55 -28.61 48.72
CA ASP A 249 -131.21 -27.39 47.97
C ASP A 249 -130.97 -26.05 48.72
N PRO A 250 -129.75 -25.47 48.62
CA PRO A 250 -129.59 -24.05 48.83
C PRO A 250 -128.78 -23.38 47.70
N TYR A 251 -129.38 -23.24 46.52
CA TYR A 251 -129.17 -22.04 45.68
C TYR A 251 -129.70 -20.74 46.32
N ALA A 252 -130.17 -20.79 47.56
CA ALA A 252 -130.55 -19.62 48.34
C ALA A 252 -129.38 -19.17 49.21
N ILE A 253 -128.60 -18.20 48.72
CA ILE A 253 -127.93 -17.07 49.42
C ILE A 253 -126.90 -16.50 48.43
N LEU A 254 -127.33 -15.61 47.53
CA LEU A 254 -126.47 -14.84 46.62
C LEU A 254 -125.92 -13.58 47.31
N PRO A 255 -124.88 -12.95 46.73
CA PRO A 255 -125.11 -11.61 46.18
C PRO A 255 -124.89 -11.56 44.66
N LYS A 256 -125.87 -10.99 43.96
CA LYS A 256 -125.88 -10.75 42.50
C LYS A 256 -124.76 -9.76 42.10
N GLY A 257 -124.09 -10.01 40.97
CA GLY A 257 -123.00 -9.17 40.46
C GLY A 257 -122.86 -9.15 38.94
N PHE A 258 -123.57 -8.20 38.31
CA PHE A 258 -123.39 -7.43 37.06
C PHE A 258 -122.91 -8.06 35.74
N ILE A 259 -122.10 -9.12 35.70
CA ILE A 259 -121.54 -9.63 34.42
C ILE A 259 -122.51 -10.63 33.74
N TYR A 260 -123.34 -11.32 34.52
CA TYR A 260 -124.31 -12.30 34.00
C TYR A 260 -125.61 -11.66 33.47
N GLU A 261 -125.91 -10.42 33.84
CA GLU A 261 -127.11 -9.69 33.41
C GLU A 261 -126.88 -8.90 32.11
N TYR A 262 -125.62 -8.64 31.74
CA TYR A 262 -125.29 -7.87 30.54
C TYR A 262 -125.12 -8.74 29.26
N HIS A 263 -124.73 -10.02 29.38
CA HIS A 263 -124.38 -10.85 28.22
C HIS A 263 -125.27 -12.08 27.99
N ASN A 264 -126.23 -12.36 28.88
CA ASN A 264 -127.36 -13.30 28.76
C ASN A 264 -127.22 -14.44 27.70
N PRO A 265 -126.23 -15.34 27.85
CA PRO A 265 -125.93 -16.35 26.84
C PRO A 265 -126.98 -17.48 26.88
N GLY A 266 -127.66 -17.73 25.74
CA GLY A 266 -128.70 -18.77 25.62
C GLY A 266 -130.00 -18.37 24.91
N LYS A 267 -130.12 -17.17 24.34
CA LYS A 267 -131.24 -16.78 23.45
C LYS A 267 -130.90 -16.95 21.97
N GLU A 268 -131.90 -17.27 21.16
CA GLU A 268 -131.80 -17.50 19.70
C GLU A 268 -131.35 -16.28 18.86
N THR A 269 -131.11 -15.12 19.48
CA THR A 269 -130.53 -13.92 18.85
C THR A 269 -129.03 -13.72 19.17
N TYR A 270 -128.36 -14.74 19.71
CA TYR A 270 -126.92 -14.71 20.03
C TYR A 270 -126.06 -14.84 18.75
N ASN A 271 -125.49 -13.73 18.30
CA ASN A 271 -124.66 -13.64 17.11
C ASN A 271 -123.22 -14.15 17.39
N ALA A 272 -123.01 -15.45 17.17
CA ALA A 272 -121.74 -16.14 17.40
C ALA A 272 -120.58 -15.74 16.44
N LEU A 273 -120.80 -14.82 15.50
CA LEU A 273 -119.80 -14.41 14.50
C LEU A 273 -118.94 -13.20 14.91
N ASN A 274 -119.21 -12.56 16.05
CA ASN A 274 -118.45 -11.39 16.56
C ASN A 274 -117.88 -11.59 17.98
N ALA A 275 -117.65 -12.83 18.40
CA ALA A 275 -116.91 -13.11 19.64
C ALA A 275 -115.39 -12.84 19.43
N PRO A 276 -114.70 -12.08 20.30
CA PRO A 276 -113.31 -11.68 20.09
C PRO A 276 -112.37 -12.89 19.98
N ASN A 277 -111.60 -12.95 18.90
CA ASN A 277 -110.66 -14.04 18.61
C ASN A 277 -109.31 -13.79 19.31
N ASN A 278 -108.78 -14.83 19.94
CA ASN A 278 -107.63 -14.77 20.87
C ASN A 278 -106.28 -14.62 20.16
N MET A 279 -106.28 -14.33 18.85
CA MET A 279 -105.11 -14.36 17.96
C MET A 279 -104.68 -12.97 17.45
N ASP A 280 -105.37 -11.88 17.83
CA ASP A 280 -105.02 -10.50 17.43
C ASP A 280 -103.83 -9.88 18.20
N GLY A 281 -103.24 -10.62 19.15
CA GLY A 281 -102.06 -10.17 19.91
C GLY A 281 -100.71 -10.34 19.22
N ILE A 282 -100.65 -11.05 18.08
CA ILE A 282 -99.38 -11.46 17.45
C ILE A 282 -98.97 -10.56 16.28
N ASN A 283 -99.85 -9.70 15.76
CA ASN A 283 -99.50 -8.75 14.72
C ASN A 283 -100.17 -7.38 14.89
N ASN A 284 -99.37 -6.46 15.45
CA ASN A 284 -99.25 -5.07 15.00
C ASN A 284 -100.10 -3.96 15.64
N GLN A 285 -99.43 -2.80 15.74
CA GLN A 285 -100.02 -1.46 15.63
C GLN A 285 -100.88 -0.95 16.79
N PHE A 286 -100.22 -0.44 17.83
CA PHE A 286 -100.78 0.67 18.63
C PHE A 286 -99.74 1.80 18.80
N LYS A 287 -100.02 2.91 18.12
CA LYS A 287 -99.48 4.28 18.24
C LYS A 287 -100.69 5.15 17.86
N VAL A 288 -101.12 6.24 18.53
CA VAL A 288 -100.65 7.16 19.59
C VAL A 288 -101.95 7.61 20.33
N ASN A 289 -102.02 8.39 21.42
CA ASN A 289 -101.77 9.85 21.44
C ASN A 289 -102.00 10.44 22.85
N ALA A 290 -101.24 11.49 23.15
CA ALA A 290 -101.07 12.19 24.42
C ALA A 290 -102.10 13.31 24.66
N LEU A 291 -103.37 12.95 24.84
CA LEU A 291 -104.42 13.95 25.12
C LEU A 291 -105.56 13.44 26.02
N ASN A 292 -105.28 12.52 26.95
CA ASN A 292 -106.30 11.99 27.86
C ASN A 292 -105.85 11.75 29.32
N GLN A 293 -104.74 12.37 29.76
CA GLN A 293 -104.30 12.30 31.17
C GLN A 293 -103.83 13.65 31.73
N VAL A 294 -104.41 14.74 31.24
CA VAL A 294 -104.38 16.03 31.95
C VAL A 294 -105.78 16.58 31.86
N LEU A 295 -106.57 16.35 32.91
CA LEU A 295 -107.60 17.26 33.43
C LEU A 295 -108.21 16.61 34.70
N ASP A 296 -107.79 17.17 35.84
CA ASP A 296 -108.51 17.33 37.10
C ASP A 296 -109.01 16.10 37.89
N ASN A 297 -108.92 16.01 39.22
CA ASN A 297 -108.97 17.08 40.21
C ASN A 297 -108.41 16.58 41.55
N SER A 298 -107.56 17.39 42.17
CA SER A 298 -107.23 17.35 43.59
C SER A 298 -108.39 17.88 44.46
N TYR A 299 -108.29 17.66 45.77
CA TYR A 299 -109.11 18.18 46.89
C TYR A 299 -110.25 17.28 47.38
N GLN A 300 -110.08 16.73 48.59
CA GLN A 300 -110.76 17.28 49.78
C GLN A 300 -110.29 16.62 51.08
N LYS A 301 -109.71 17.48 51.93
CA LYS A 301 -109.51 17.30 53.36
C LYS A 301 -110.85 17.63 54.06
N PHE A 302 -111.34 16.70 54.88
CA PHE A 302 -112.23 16.87 56.05
C PHE A 302 -113.57 17.62 55.94
N LEU A 303 -114.69 16.86 55.98
CA LEU A 303 -115.98 17.11 56.68
C LEU A 303 -116.76 15.76 56.74
N PRO A 304 -117.91 15.63 57.45
CA PRO A 304 -118.15 15.43 58.89
C PRO A 304 -118.26 13.93 59.29
N GLY A 305 -117.44 13.45 60.23
CA GLY A 305 -117.37 12.02 60.62
C GLY A 305 -115.98 11.63 61.15
N ASN A 306 -115.46 12.42 62.09
CA ASN A 306 -114.03 12.64 62.38
C ASN A 306 -113.70 12.50 63.89
N ASP A 307 -112.55 11.86 64.16
CA ASP A 307 -111.49 11.92 65.21
C ASP A 307 -111.73 12.46 66.64
N SER A 308 -112.95 12.56 67.16
CA SER A 308 -113.15 12.72 68.62
C SER A 308 -114.27 11.86 69.20
N TYR A 309 -114.72 10.82 68.49
CA TYR A 309 -115.76 9.92 69.00
C TYR A 309 -115.22 8.52 69.25
N ASN A 310 -114.82 8.31 70.51
CA ASN A 310 -114.59 7.01 71.09
C ASN A 310 -115.95 6.39 71.48
N ALA A 311 -116.53 5.56 70.62
CA ALA A 311 -117.81 4.89 70.89
C ALA A 311 -117.68 3.70 71.87
N LEU A 312 -116.48 3.40 72.36
CA LEU A 312 -116.22 2.41 73.41
C LEU A 312 -115.09 2.90 74.32
N GLY A 313 -115.35 3.98 75.05
CA GLY A 313 -114.62 4.23 76.29
C GLY A 313 -114.84 3.06 77.25
N SER A 314 -113.72 2.49 77.74
CA SER A 314 -113.59 1.48 78.82
C SER A 314 -113.79 -0.02 78.52
N ILE A 315 -113.08 -0.60 77.53
CA ILE A 315 -112.78 -2.05 77.52
C ILE A 315 -111.33 -2.32 77.08
N GLU A 316 -110.50 -2.87 77.98
CA GLU A 316 -109.18 -3.45 77.68
C GLU A 316 -109.33 -4.72 76.82
N GLN A 317 -108.69 -4.80 75.66
CA GLN A 317 -108.51 -6.07 74.94
C GLN A 317 -107.12 -6.21 74.31
N VAL A 318 -106.41 -7.23 74.80
CA VAL A 318 -105.20 -7.81 74.22
C VAL A 318 -105.59 -8.68 73.00
N LYS A 319 -104.72 -8.67 71.97
CA LYS A 319 -104.54 -9.62 70.82
C LYS A 319 -105.00 -9.13 69.44
N ALA A 320 -104.05 -9.15 68.50
CA ALA A 320 -104.03 -10.13 67.42
C ALA A 320 -102.66 -10.15 66.70
N LEU A 321 -101.96 -11.28 66.79
CA LEU A 321 -100.78 -11.61 65.99
C LEU A 321 -101.11 -11.56 64.49
N LYS A 322 -100.25 -10.94 63.67
CA LYS A 322 -100.27 -11.14 62.20
C LYS A 322 -99.40 -12.34 61.84
N PHE A 323 -99.97 -13.27 61.08
CA PHE A 323 -99.39 -14.58 60.76
C PHE A 323 -98.51 -14.55 59.48
N TYR A 324 -97.49 -15.43 59.44
CA TYR A 324 -96.43 -15.54 58.42
C TYR A 324 -96.74 -16.57 57.30
N ASP A 325 -96.09 -16.41 56.14
CA ASP A 325 -96.03 -17.40 55.05
C ASP A 325 -95.09 -18.58 55.38
N LEU A 326 -95.54 -19.83 55.18
CA LEU A 326 -94.70 -21.05 55.31
C LEU A 326 -94.43 -21.65 53.93
N VAL A 327 -93.15 -21.76 53.54
CA VAL A 327 -92.72 -22.43 52.29
C VAL A 327 -92.01 -23.73 52.64
N LEU A 328 -92.57 -24.87 52.23
CA LEU A 328 -91.96 -26.19 52.40
C LEU A 328 -91.36 -26.65 51.06
N ASN A 329 -90.06 -26.96 51.05
CA ASN A 329 -89.34 -27.44 49.88
C ASN A 329 -89.05 -28.94 50.03
N TYR A 330 -89.71 -29.77 49.22
CA TYR A 330 -89.57 -31.24 49.23
C TYR A 330 -89.58 -31.78 47.79
N HIS A 331 -88.90 -32.90 47.59
CA HIS A 331 -88.78 -33.62 46.31
C HIS A 331 -89.97 -34.59 46.15
N PRO A 332 -90.98 -34.33 45.31
CA PRO A 332 -92.15 -35.20 45.23
C PRO A 332 -91.81 -36.51 44.53
N GLU A 333 -91.89 -37.63 45.25
CA GLU A 333 -91.78 -38.97 44.68
C GLU A 333 -93.14 -39.67 44.45
N SER A 334 -94.28 -39.08 44.82
CA SER A 334 -95.60 -39.61 44.40
C SER A 334 -96.72 -38.56 44.30
N GLU A 335 -97.65 -38.76 43.35
CA GLU A 335 -98.83 -37.91 43.09
C GLU A 335 -99.75 -37.74 44.31
N ASN A 336 -99.85 -38.76 45.17
CA ASN A 336 -100.72 -38.74 46.36
C ASN A 336 -100.32 -37.64 47.36
N THR A 337 -99.06 -37.19 47.33
CA THR A 337 -98.53 -36.16 48.24
C THR A 337 -98.93 -34.74 47.82
N GLN A 338 -99.17 -34.49 46.52
CA GLN A 338 -99.65 -33.19 46.03
C GLN A 338 -101.11 -32.95 46.41
N SER A 339 -101.96 -33.97 46.30
CA SER A 339 -103.37 -33.89 46.69
C SER A 339 -103.53 -33.61 48.20
N ALA A 340 -102.74 -34.29 49.05
CA ALA A 340 -102.74 -34.06 50.49
C ALA A 340 -102.29 -32.63 50.87
N LEU A 341 -101.31 -32.06 50.15
CA LEU A 341 -100.85 -30.68 50.37
C LEU A 341 -101.86 -29.64 49.89
N PHE A 342 -102.59 -29.91 48.80
CA PHE A 342 -103.69 -29.05 48.34
C PHE A 342 -104.85 -29.01 49.34
N PHE A 343 -105.30 -30.15 49.85
CA PHE A 343 -106.35 -30.19 50.88
C PHE A 343 -105.90 -29.55 52.20
N LYS A 344 -104.62 -29.66 52.56
CA LYS A 344 -104.04 -28.97 53.73
C LYS A 344 -103.93 -27.46 53.51
N GLN A 345 -103.69 -27.01 52.28
CA GLN A 345 -103.71 -25.60 51.90
C GLN A 345 -105.14 -25.03 51.99
N ILE A 346 -106.14 -25.76 51.50
CA ILE A 346 -107.56 -25.36 51.63
C ILE A 346 -108.03 -25.38 53.09
N SER A 347 -107.63 -26.36 53.89
CA SER A 347 -108.02 -26.42 55.32
C SER A 347 -107.44 -25.28 56.15
N GLN A 348 -106.32 -24.67 55.72
CA GLN A 348 -105.76 -23.48 56.35
C GLN A 348 -106.38 -22.18 55.82
N TYR A 349 -106.81 -22.14 54.55
CA TYR A 349 -107.63 -21.04 54.02
C TYR A 349 -108.96 -20.90 54.78
N ALA A 350 -109.60 -22.03 55.12
CA ALA A 350 -110.81 -22.05 55.94
C ALA A 350 -110.60 -21.51 57.37
N LYS A 351 -109.34 -21.47 57.84
CA LYS A 351 -108.94 -20.88 59.14
C LYS A 351 -108.44 -19.43 59.02
N GLY A 352 -108.62 -18.80 57.85
CA GLY A 352 -108.25 -17.39 57.60
C GLY A 352 -106.77 -17.15 57.26
N LEU A 353 -105.96 -18.20 57.07
CA LEU A 353 -104.53 -18.08 56.75
C LEU A 353 -104.29 -18.26 55.24
N ARG A 354 -103.70 -17.27 54.57
CA ARG A 354 -103.36 -17.36 53.13
C ARG A 354 -101.99 -18.02 52.94
N LEU A 355 -101.94 -19.34 52.73
CA LEU A 355 -100.70 -20.06 52.42
C LEU A 355 -100.58 -20.34 50.91
N LYS A 356 -99.46 -19.99 50.29
CA LYS A 356 -99.13 -20.28 48.87
C LYS A 356 -97.88 -21.18 48.79
N ILE A 357 -98.06 -22.45 48.42
CA ILE A 357 -96.96 -23.41 48.25
C ILE A 357 -96.39 -23.27 46.82
N LEU A 358 -95.09 -22.97 46.69
CA LEU A 358 -94.38 -22.85 45.40
C LEU A 358 -93.33 -23.95 45.25
N THR A 359 -93.31 -24.66 44.11
CA THR A 359 -92.34 -25.74 43.80
C THR A 359 -91.33 -25.29 42.72
N ALA A 360 -90.04 -25.59 42.89
CA ALA A 360 -88.97 -25.25 41.92
C ALA A 360 -87.97 -26.39 41.70
N LYS A 361 -87.61 -26.68 40.43
CA LYS A 361 -86.61 -27.69 40.02
C LYS A 361 -85.22 -27.07 39.81
N THR A 362 -84.17 -27.57 40.47
CA THR A 362 -82.76 -27.22 40.18
C THR A 362 -82.01 -28.37 39.50
N SER A 363 -81.28 -28.12 38.40
CA SER A 363 -80.57 -29.15 37.61
C SER A 363 -79.07 -29.29 37.97
N LYS A 364 -78.57 -30.53 38.11
CA LYS A 364 -77.17 -30.90 38.43
C LYS A 364 -76.10 -30.40 37.44
N LYS A 365 -76.48 -29.88 36.27
CA LYS A 365 -75.54 -29.51 35.17
C LYS A 365 -74.73 -28.23 35.46
N ASN A 366 -75.29 -27.29 36.21
CA ASN A 366 -74.61 -26.02 36.53
C ASN A 366 -73.55 -26.16 37.64
N LEU A 367 -73.67 -27.15 38.53
CA LEU A 367 -72.67 -27.41 39.58
C LEU A 367 -71.39 -28.01 38.99
N LYS A 368 -71.52 -29.02 38.12
CA LYS A 368 -70.36 -29.67 37.47
C LYS A 368 -69.50 -28.66 36.69
N ARG A 369 -70.12 -27.72 35.98
CA ARG A 369 -69.41 -26.67 35.23
C ARG A 369 -68.62 -25.70 36.14
N ILE A 370 -69.11 -25.45 37.36
CA ILE A 370 -68.40 -24.62 38.35
C ILE A 370 -67.22 -25.40 38.94
N GLU A 371 -67.41 -26.68 39.29
CA GLU A 371 -66.34 -27.56 39.79
C GLU A 371 -65.23 -27.79 38.76
N GLU A 372 -65.59 -27.96 37.48
CA GLU A 372 -64.63 -28.09 36.37
C GLU A 372 -63.83 -26.80 36.16
N LEU A 373 -64.49 -25.63 36.18
CA LEU A 373 -63.82 -24.32 36.12
C LEU A 373 -62.90 -24.09 37.33
N GLU A 374 -63.33 -24.45 38.54
CA GLU A 374 -62.50 -24.35 39.76
C GLU A 374 -61.27 -25.26 39.69
N LYS A 375 -61.41 -26.50 39.21
CA LYS A 375 -60.28 -27.40 38.96
C LYS A 375 -59.32 -26.84 37.92
N THR A 376 -59.85 -26.28 36.84
CA THR A 376 -59.04 -25.70 35.74
C THR A 376 -58.28 -24.47 36.22
N ILE A 377 -58.92 -23.58 36.99
CA ILE A 377 -58.27 -22.40 37.61
C ILE A 377 -57.20 -22.84 38.60
N LYS A 378 -57.47 -23.86 39.43
CA LYS A 378 -56.48 -24.37 40.39
C LYS A 378 -55.25 -24.95 39.69
N GLN A 379 -55.44 -25.75 38.64
CA GLN A 379 -54.36 -26.31 37.82
C GLN A 379 -53.53 -25.22 37.14
N GLU A 380 -54.17 -24.23 36.51
CA GLU A 380 -53.46 -23.12 35.85
C GLU A 380 -52.74 -22.20 36.85
N GLN A 381 -53.28 -22.06 38.06
CA GLN A 381 -52.66 -21.26 39.11
C GLN A 381 -51.43 -21.97 39.74
N GLU A 382 -51.50 -23.29 39.93
CA GLU A 382 -50.35 -24.12 40.31
C GLU A 382 -49.25 -24.12 39.23
N ARG A 383 -49.62 -24.08 37.93
CA ARG A 383 -48.65 -23.97 36.83
C ARG A 383 -47.93 -22.62 36.76
N LEU A 384 -48.60 -21.53 37.14
CA LEU A 384 -48.09 -20.16 36.99
C LEU A 384 -47.42 -19.58 38.26
N ASN A 385 -47.45 -20.31 39.39
CA ASN A 385 -46.70 -20.04 40.64
C ASN A 385 -46.74 -18.56 41.10
N ASP A 386 -47.93 -18.01 41.32
CA ASP A 386 -48.19 -16.71 41.96
C ASP A 386 -47.25 -15.54 41.53
N LYS A 387 -46.85 -15.49 40.26
CA LYS A 387 -46.09 -14.35 39.73
C LYS A 387 -46.98 -13.11 39.64
N ASP A 388 -46.55 -12.01 40.25
CA ASP A 388 -47.26 -10.73 40.18
C ASP A 388 -47.24 -10.17 38.74
N LEU A 389 -48.42 -9.90 38.20
CA LEU A 389 -48.61 -9.37 36.85
C LEU A 389 -47.96 -7.99 36.68
N ASN A 390 -47.99 -7.15 37.72
CA ASN A 390 -47.41 -5.80 37.66
C ASN A 390 -45.88 -5.85 37.65
N ALA A 391 -45.27 -6.70 38.47
CA ALA A 391 -43.82 -6.92 38.49
C ALA A 391 -43.33 -7.47 37.12
N LEU A 392 -44.05 -8.45 36.56
CA LEU A 392 -43.71 -9.01 35.25
C LEU A 392 -43.84 -7.98 34.12
N THR A 393 -44.79 -7.05 34.23
CA THR A 393 -44.98 -5.97 33.25
C THR A 393 -43.84 -4.95 33.29
N GLN A 394 -43.40 -4.55 34.48
CA GLN A 394 -42.25 -3.66 34.65
C GLN A 394 -40.94 -4.31 34.18
N ASP A 395 -40.73 -5.59 34.47
CA ASP A 395 -39.55 -6.32 34.00
C ASP A 395 -39.52 -6.43 32.47
N LEU A 396 -40.68 -6.67 31.85
CA LEU A 396 -40.79 -6.72 30.38
C LEU A 396 -40.46 -5.36 29.74
N GLN A 397 -40.90 -4.25 30.34
CA GLN A 397 -40.57 -2.90 29.88
C GLN A 397 -39.06 -2.63 29.97
N LYS A 398 -38.42 -2.98 31.09
CA LYS A 398 -36.96 -2.86 31.25
C LYS A 398 -36.19 -3.70 30.25
N GLU A 399 -36.63 -4.93 29.98
CA GLU A 399 -36.02 -5.80 28.97
C GLU A 399 -36.19 -5.21 27.56
N GLN A 400 -37.35 -4.64 27.23
CA GLN A 400 -37.55 -3.96 25.94
C GLN A 400 -36.65 -2.74 25.76
N GLU A 401 -36.48 -1.92 26.81
CA GLU A 401 -35.54 -0.79 26.78
C GLU A 401 -34.09 -1.26 26.61
N ASN A 402 -33.70 -2.33 27.32
CA ASN A 402 -32.37 -2.91 27.19
C ASN A 402 -32.14 -3.51 25.78
N ALA A 403 -33.15 -4.15 25.18
CA ALA A 403 -33.11 -4.62 23.81
C ALA A 403 -32.91 -3.48 22.82
N LEU A 404 -33.61 -2.36 23.01
CA LEU A 404 -33.51 -1.17 22.17
C LEU A 404 -32.10 -0.57 22.24
N LYS A 405 -31.56 -0.38 23.45
CA LYS A 405 -30.18 0.08 23.66
C LYS A 405 -29.15 -0.84 22.99
N LEU A 406 -29.36 -2.16 23.05
CA LEU A 406 -28.48 -3.11 22.38
C LEU A 406 -28.57 -2.99 20.84
N LYS A 407 -29.78 -2.84 20.28
CA LYS A 407 -29.99 -2.63 18.84
C LYS A 407 -29.32 -1.34 18.36
N GLU A 408 -29.42 -0.27 19.13
CA GLU A 408 -28.73 1.00 18.86
C GLU A 408 -27.20 0.85 18.92
N SER A 409 -26.67 0.16 19.95
CA SER A 409 -25.23 -0.15 20.06
C SER A 409 -24.70 -0.94 18.87
N ILE A 410 -25.41 -2.00 18.46
CA ILE A 410 -25.06 -2.82 17.30
C ILE A 410 -25.05 -1.96 16.03
N LYS A 411 -26.09 -1.15 15.81
CA LYS A 411 -26.19 -0.26 14.64
C LYS A 411 -25.07 0.78 14.62
N ALA A 412 -24.71 1.35 15.77
CA ALA A 412 -23.59 2.30 15.87
C ALA A 412 -22.26 1.64 15.49
N LYS A 413 -21.98 0.43 15.99
CA LYS A 413 -20.78 -0.34 15.62
C LYS A 413 -20.76 -0.75 14.16
N GLN A 414 -21.91 -1.09 13.57
CA GLN A 414 -22.03 -1.38 12.15
C GLN A 414 -21.71 -0.15 11.30
N ASN A 415 -22.28 1.01 11.63
CA ASN A 415 -21.97 2.28 10.95
C ASN A 415 -20.48 2.65 11.06
N TYR A 416 -19.89 2.47 12.25
CA TYR A 416 -18.46 2.70 12.46
C TYR A 416 -17.61 1.72 11.63
N THR A 417 -18.01 0.45 11.54
CA THR A 417 -17.36 -0.55 10.69
C THR A 417 -17.36 -0.14 9.21
N GLU A 418 -18.48 0.37 8.69
CA GLU A 418 -18.54 0.90 7.32
C GLU A 418 -17.65 2.13 7.12
N THR A 419 -17.54 2.98 8.14
CA THR A 419 -16.63 4.14 8.12
C THR A 419 -15.16 3.69 8.01
N LEU A 420 -14.77 2.67 8.78
CA LEU A 420 -13.43 2.08 8.70
C LEU A 420 -13.16 1.41 7.34
N LYS A 421 -14.14 0.70 6.78
CA LYS A 421 -14.03 0.12 5.41
C LYS A 421 -13.81 1.20 4.35
N ASN A 422 -14.53 2.32 4.45
CA ASN A 422 -14.34 3.45 3.54
C ASN A 422 -12.94 4.05 3.69
N ALA A 423 -12.42 4.17 4.92
CA ALA A 423 -11.06 4.64 5.17
C ALA A 423 -10.00 3.69 4.57
N ILE A 424 -10.19 2.38 4.67
CA ILE A 424 -9.32 1.39 4.00
C ILE A 424 -9.35 1.58 2.48
N ASN A 425 -10.54 1.73 1.89
CA ASN A 425 -10.69 1.92 0.45
C ASN A 425 -9.97 3.18 -0.04
N GLN A 426 -10.07 4.29 0.71
CA GLN A 426 -9.32 5.52 0.40
C GLN A 426 -7.80 5.32 0.45
N LYS A 427 -7.30 4.56 1.44
CA LYS A 427 -5.86 4.26 1.57
C LYS A 427 -5.34 3.33 0.47
N GLU A 428 -6.11 2.30 0.08
CA GLU A 428 -5.79 1.44 -1.07
C GLU A 428 -5.79 2.24 -2.39
N HIS A 429 -6.76 3.14 -2.58
CA HIS A 429 -6.80 4.04 -3.73
C HIS A 429 -5.63 5.04 -3.76
N ALA A 430 -5.08 5.45 -2.61
CA ALA A 430 -3.87 6.28 -2.58
C ALA A 430 -2.60 5.48 -2.91
N LYS A 431 -2.55 4.21 -2.48
CA LYS A 431 -1.41 3.30 -2.68
C LYS A 431 -1.27 2.84 -4.14
N ASN A 432 -2.33 2.30 -4.74
CA ASN A 432 -2.23 1.50 -5.97
C ASN A 432 -1.95 2.31 -7.26
N PRO A 433 -2.71 3.35 -7.63
CA PRO A 433 -2.46 4.07 -8.88
C PRO A 433 -1.32 5.09 -8.77
N ILE A 434 -1.09 5.74 -7.63
CA ILE A 434 -0.17 6.88 -7.55
C ILE A 434 1.21 6.45 -7.10
N ILE A 435 1.32 5.83 -5.92
CA ILE A 435 2.62 5.55 -5.30
C ILE A 435 3.30 4.36 -5.98
N GLU A 436 2.57 3.29 -6.30
CA GLU A 436 3.15 2.15 -7.03
C GLU A 436 3.55 2.53 -8.47
N GLN A 437 2.73 3.32 -9.18
CA GLN A 437 3.08 3.81 -10.52
C GLN A 437 4.30 4.73 -10.47
N GLN A 438 4.37 5.66 -9.51
CA GLN A 438 5.55 6.50 -9.31
C GLN A 438 6.80 5.65 -9.04
N ARG A 439 6.69 4.64 -8.18
CA ARG A 439 7.80 3.72 -7.90
C ARG A 439 8.25 2.97 -9.16
N GLN A 440 7.31 2.50 -9.98
CA GLN A 440 7.63 1.81 -11.22
C GLN A 440 8.30 2.74 -12.24
N ASN A 441 7.82 3.98 -12.35
CA ASN A 441 8.45 5.00 -13.19
C ASN A 441 9.89 5.28 -12.75
N GLN A 442 10.14 5.39 -11.44
CA GLN A 442 11.48 5.57 -10.89
C GLN A 442 12.38 4.35 -11.15
N GLN A 443 11.84 3.12 -11.06
CA GLN A 443 12.59 1.92 -11.42
C GLN A 443 12.97 1.88 -12.90
N ASN A 444 12.08 2.32 -13.79
CA ASN A 444 12.38 2.41 -15.22
C ASN A 444 13.45 3.47 -15.49
N ALA A 445 13.32 4.67 -14.91
CA ALA A 445 14.32 5.73 -15.00
C ALA A 445 15.69 5.28 -14.48
N LYS A 446 15.73 4.50 -13.39
CA LYS A 446 16.96 3.88 -12.89
C LYS A 446 17.60 2.95 -13.92
N ARG A 447 16.81 2.06 -14.54
CA ARG A 447 17.31 1.11 -15.54
C ARG A 447 17.89 1.83 -16.76
N GLU A 448 17.23 2.88 -17.22
CA GLU A 448 17.73 3.73 -18.31
C GLU A 448 19.08 4.35 -17.96
N LYS A 449 19.20 4.93 -16.75
CA LYS A 449 20.47 5.51 -16.29
C LYS A 449 21.57 4.47 -16.08
N GLU A 450 21.24 3.27 -15.61
CA GLU A 450 22.19 2.16 -15.51
C GLU A 450 22.69 1.71 -16.88
N GLN A 451 21.80 1.66 -17.89
CA GLN A 451 22.17 1.35 -19.27
C GLN A 451 23.06 2.44 -19.88
N GLU A 452 22.71 3.73 -19.71
CA GLU A 452 23.56 4.85 -20.11
C GLU A 452 24.96 4.74 -19.48
N ARG A 453 25.02 4.42 -18.18
CA ARG A 453 26.31 4.24 -17.47
C ARG A 453 27.11 3.09 -18.05
N GLN A 454 26.46 1.98 -18.38
CA GLN A 454 27.12 0.83 -18.99
C GLN A 454 27.67 1.15 -20.39
N ASN A 455 26.91 1.90 -21.19
CA ASN A 455 27.35 2.40 -22.48
C ASN A 455 28.60 3.30 -22.34
N GLN A 456 28.60 4.22 -21.37
CA GLN A 456 29.77 5.06 -21.07
C GLN A 456 30.99 4.22 -20.60
N GLN A 457 30.79 3.17 -19.81
CA GLN A 457 31.87 2.26 -19.42
C GLN A 457 32.47 1.52 -20.62
N ASN A 458 31.64 1.09 -21.58
CA ASN A 458 32.12 0.46 -22.80
C ASN A 458 32.92 1.46 -23.66
N ALA A 459 32.40 2.67 -23.86
CA ALA A 459 33.11 3.74 -24.55
C ALA A 459 34.47 4.07 -23.89
N LYS A 460 34.52 4.10 -22.56
CA LYS A 460 35.78 4.26 -21.81
C LYS A 460 36.79 3.16 -22.13
N ARG A 461 36.36 1.89 -22.12
CA ARG A 461 37.23 0.73 -22.42
C ARG A 461 37.81 0.82 -23.83
N GLU A 462 37.00 1.20 -24.81
CA GLU A 462 37.46 1.40 -26.18
C GLU A 462 38.53 2.50 -26.27
N LYS A 463 38.31 3.64 -25.59
CA LYS A 463 39.28 4.74 -25.55
C LYS A 463 40.57 4.36 -24.81
N GLU A 464 40.47 3.58 -23.74
CA GLU A 464 41.65 3.05 -23.03
C GLU A 464 42.46 2.10 -23.92
N GLN A 465 41.80 1.24 -24.70
CA GLN A 465 42.46 0.36 -25.66
C GLN A 465 43.15 1.17 -26.77
N GLN A 466 42.48 2.18 -27.32
CA GLN A 466 43.08 3.10 -28.30
C GLN A 466 44.32 3.79 -27.71
N ARG A 467 44.24 4.25 -26.45
CA ARG A 467 45.37 4.89 -25.77
C ARG A 467 46.55 3.93 -25.60
N GLN A 468 46.30 2.67 -25.22
CA GLN A 468 47.35 1.65 -25.13
C GLN A 468 48.00 1.38 -26.48
N ASN A 469 47.22 1.30 -27.56
CA ASN A 469 47.75 1.14 -28.91
C ASN A 469 48.65 2.31 -29.30
N GLN A 470 48.24 3.56 -29.01
CA GLN A 470 49.08 4.74 -29.26
C GLN A 470 50.36 4.73 -28.42
N GLN A 471 50.30 4.27 -27.16
CA GLN A 471 51.48 4.15 -26.30
C GLN A 471 52.47 3.10 -26.84
N ASN A 472 51.98 1.94 -27.30
CA ASN A 472 52.83 0.92 -27.88
C ASN A 472 53.50 1.43 -29.17
N ALA A 473 52.72 2.06 -30.06
CA ALA A 473 53.27 2.69 -31.26
C ALA A 473 54.30 3.78 -30.93
N LYS A 474 54.08 4.62 -29.89
CA LYS A 474 55.07 5.59 -29.43
C LYS A 474 56.39 4.91 -29.02
N ARG A 475 56.31 3.84 -28.23
CA ARG A 475 57.49 3.08 -27.76
C ARG A 475 58.28 2.46 -28.91
N GLU A 476 57.60 1.87 -29.90
CA GLU A 476 58.25 1.32 -31.10
C GLU A 476 59.06 2.40 -31.84
N LYS A 477 58.49 3.60 -31.99
CA LYS A 477 59.17 4.74 -32.63
C LYS A 477 60.33 5.27 -31.80
N GLU A 478 60.19 5.31 -30.47
CA GLU A 478 61.29 5.66 -29.56
C GLU A 478 62.44 4.66 -29.64
N GLN A 479 62.14 3.36 -29.73
CA GLN A 479 63.14 2.31 -29.95
C GLN A 479 63.84 2.46 -31.30
N GLU A 480 63.10 2.68 -32.39
CA GLU A 480 63.67 2.94 -33.71
C GLU A 480 64.63 4.15 -33.66
N ARG A 481 64.21 5.23 -33.00
CA ARG A 481 65.05 6.43 -32.81
C ARG A 481 66.30 6.14 -31.99
N GLN A 482 66.21 5.30 -30.96
CA GLN A 482 67.38 4.89 -30.16
C GLN A 482 68.36 4.04 -30.98
N ASN A 483 67.85 3.09 -31.78
CA ASN A 483 68.67 2.26 -32.66
C ASN A 483 69.44 3.11 -33.68
N LEU A 484 68.77 4.09 -34.32
CA LEU A 484 69.43 5.03 -35.23
C LEU A 484 70.49 5.88 -34.53
N ASN A 485 70.27 6.31 -33.29
CA ASN A 485 71.30 7.01 -32.51
C ASN A 485 72.51 6.12 -32.24
N ASN A 486 72.30 4.83 -31.96
CA ASN A 486 73.38 3.87 -31.77
C ASN A 486 74.16 3.64 -33.08
N GLU A 487 73.48 3.56 -34.22
CA GLU A 487 74.09 3.47 -35.55
C GLU A 487 74.92 4.72 -35.89
N ILE A 488 74.42 5.93 -35.59
CA ILE A 488 75.17 7.18 -35.76
C ILE A 488 76.45 7.17 -34.92
N ASN A 489 76.39 6.68 -33.69
CA ASN A 489 77.57 6.54 -32.84
C ASN A 489 78.54 5.49 -33.39
N ALA A 490 78.04 4.36 -33.89
CA ALA A 490 78.86 3.32 -34.51
C ALA A 490 79.60 3.83 -35.76
N ILE A 491 78.90 4.56 -36.64
CA ILE A 491 79.51 5.22 -37.81
C ILE A 491 80.56 6.23 -37.36
N GLY A 492 80.27 7.05 -36.36
CA GLY A 492 81.23 8.02 -35.83
C GLY A 492 82.51 7.42 -35.29
N ASN A 493 82.41 6.25 -34.66
CA ASN A 493 83.55 5.53 -34.07
C ASN A 493 84.35 4.73 -35.10
N GLU A 494 83.85 4.54 -36.32
CA GLU A 494 84.60 3.90 -37.40
C GLU A 494 85.91 4.68 -37.65
N ARG A 495 87.02 3.96 -37.77
CA ARG A 495 88.35 4.56 -37.96
C ARG A 495 88.83 4.41 -39.39
N LEU A 496 89.30 5.52 -39.95
CA LEU A 496 89.85 5.58 -41.31
C LEU A 496 91.27 6.12 -41.27
N THR A 497 92.13 5.50 -42.09
CA THR A 497 93.50 5.97 -42.29
C THR A 497 93.54 6.83 -43.55
N ILE A 498 93.90 8.10 -43.39
CA ILE A 498 94.08 9.06 -44.48
C ILE A 498 95.54 9.51 -44.46
N LYS A 499 96.19 9.45 -45.62
CA LYS A 499 97.54 9.96 -45.81
C LYS A 499 97.50 11.48 -45.96
N GLU A 500 98.31 12.18 -45.20
CA GLU A 500 98.42 13.64 -45.22
C GLU A 500 99.87 14.04 -45.54
N LEU A 501 100.05 15.23 -46.13
CA LEU A 501 101.37 15.80 -46.37
C LEU A 501 101.95 16.29 -45.04
N GLY A 502 103.23 16.00 -44.80
CA GLY A 502 103.95 16.46 -43.63
C GLY A 502 103.97 15.48 -42.46
N ILE A 503 104.86 15.80 -41.53
CA ILE A 503 105.06 15.11 -40.25
C ILE A 503 105.09 16.16 -39.13
N LYS A 504 105.04 15.71 -37.87
CA LYS A 504 104.96 16.60 -36.69
C LYS A 504 106.02 17.72 -36.68
N ASP A 505 107.23 17.42 -37.14
CA ASP A 505 108.36 18.36 -37.14
C ASP A 505 108.51 19.11 -38.48
N ASN A 506 107.71 18.78 -39.50
CA ASN A 506 107.67 19.45 -40.80
C ASN A 506 106.26 19.39 -41.40
N PHE A 507 105.40 20.32 -41.00
CA PHE A 507 103.99 20.33 -41.39
C PHE A 507 103.77 20.56 -42.90
N LEU A 508 104.67 21.30 -43.56
CA LEU A 508 104.61 21.50 -45.01
C LEU A 508 105.02 20.25 -45.79
N GLY A 509 105.73 19.32 -45.13
CA GLY A 509 106.15 18.05 -45.69
C GLY A 509 107.11 18.13 -46.87
N ILE A 510 107.52 19.31 -47.33
CA ILE A 510 108.33 19.49 -48.54
C ILE A 510 109.71 20.00 -48.16
N GLN A 511 110.76 19.38 -48.71
CA GLN A 511 112.15 19.73 -48.46
C GLN A 511 112.97 19.65 -49.76
N PRO A 512 114.02 20.47 -49.91
CA PRO A 512 114.94 20.34 -51.03
C PRO A 512 115.75 19.03 -50.92
N TYR A 513 115.86 18.30 -52.02
CA TYR A 513 116.66 17.09 -52.15
C TYR A 513 117.70 17.29 -53.25
N SER A 514 118.96 17.43 -52.86
CA SER A 514 120.07 17.70 -53.77
C SER A 514 120.64 16.38 -54.31
N ASN A 515 120.69 16.23 -55.64
CA ASN A 515 121.41 15.16 -56.30
C ASN A 515 122.86 15.64 -56.58
N PRO A 516 123.93 14.87 -56.25
CA PRO A 516 125.32 15.33 -56.41
C PRO A 516 125.74 15.78 -57.83
N THR A 517 124.95 15.49 -58.86
CA THR A 517 125.26 15.80 -60.27
C THR A 517 124.15 16.53 -61.05
N GLY A 518 123.14 17.14 -60.40
CA GLY A 518 122.01 17.77 -61.13
C GLY A 518 121.06 18.70 -60.36
N ARG A 519 119.89 18.97 -60.96
CA ARG A 519 118.84 19.91 -60.47
C ARG A 519 118.27 19.50 -59.10
N THR A 520 117.97 20.47 -58.24
CA THR A 520 117.38 20.24 -56.91
C THR A 520 115.93 19.77 -57.03
N TYR A 521 115.63 18.61 -56.45
CA TYR A 521 114.29 18.04 -56.46
C TYR A 521 113.52 18.42 -55.19
N ALA A 522 112.19 18.42 -55.27
CA ALA A 522 111.31 18.52 -54.12
C ALA A 522 111.04 17.12 -53.55
N ARG A 523 111.47 16.87 -52.30
CA ARG A 523 111.11 15.69 -51.51
C ARG A 523 109.89 16.00 -50.67
N ALA A 524 108.81 15.23 -50.86
CA ALA A 524 107.62 15.23 -50.03
C ALA A 524 107.68 14.07 -49.02
N VAL A 525 107.37 14.37 -47.76
CA VAL A 525 107.22 13.42 -46.66
C VAL A 525 105.74 13.39 -46.27
N PHE A 526 105.18 12.19 -46.13
CA PHE A 526 103.79 11.95 -45.81
C PHE A 526 103.64 11.25 -44.46
N SER A 527 102.48 11.39 -43.84
CA SER A 527 102.10 10.65 -42.63
C SER A 527 100.73 10.02 -42.77
N ASP A 528 100.55 8.88 -42.11
CA ASP A 528 99.25 8.19 -42.05
C ASP A 528 98.51 8.63 -40.78
N LYS A 529 97.38 9.30 -40.96
CA LYS A 529 96.50 9.70 -39.86
C LYS A 529 95.38 8.70 -39.72
N ASN A 530 95.38 8.00 -38.58
CA ASN A 530 94.28 7.14 -38.21
C ASN A 530 93.34 7.91 -37.27
N LYS A 531 92.19 8.36 -37.78
CA LYS A 531 91.17 9.11 -37.03
C LYS A 531 89.81 8.45 -37.21
N SER A 532 88.94 8.59 -36.22
CA SER A 532 87.54 8.23 -36.35
C SER A 532 86.79 9.20 -37.26
N ILE A 533 85.68 8.77 -37.85
CA ILE A 533 84.83 9.63 -38.69
C ILE A 533 84.34 10.85 -37.90
N LYS A 534 84.06 10.66 -36.60
CA LYS A 534 83.77 11.74 -35.66
C LYS A 534 84.91 12.74 -35.55
N GLU A 535 86.14 12.27 -35.38
CA GLU A 535 87.32 13.14 -35.30
C GLU A 535 87.54 13.92 -36.60
N TYR A 536 87.36 13.29 -37.78
CA TYR A 536 87.44 14.01 -39.07
C TYR A 536 86.41 15.13 -39.18
N TYR A 537 85.16 14.84 -38.80
CA TYR A 537 84.09 15.85 -38.77
C TYR A 537 84.40 17.00 -37.81
N GLU A 538 84.85 16.70 -36.59
CA GLU A 538 85.18 17.71 -35.58
C GLU A 538 86.36 18.60 -35.99
N VAL A 539 87.43 17.99 -36.52
CA VAL A 539 88.63 18.71 -36.97
C VAL A 539 88.28 19.64 -38.12
N GLU A 540 87.58 19.15 -39.14
CA GLU A 540 87.18 19.97 -40.28
C GLU A 540 86.20 21.08 -39.87
N THR A 541 85.26 20.80 -38.95
CA THR A 541 84.34 21.82 -38.43
C THR A 541 85.09 22.93 -37.68
N LYS A 542 86.07 22.58 -36.84
CA LYS A 542 86.92 23.56 -36.14
C LYS A 542 87.77 24.37 -37.12
N MET A 543 88.38 23.72 -38.11
CA MET A 543 89.14 24.41 -39.15
C MET A 543 88.25 25.36 -39.98
N LYS A 544 87.02 24.93 -40.32
CA LYS A 544 86.06 25.80 -41.01
C LYS A 544 85.71 27.02 -40.17
N ASN A 545 85.51 26.86 -38.86
CA ASN A 545 85.20 27.96 -37.96
C ASN A 545 86.36 28.96 -37.84
N ILE A 546 87.61 28.49 -37.84
CA ILE A 546 88.80 29.35 -37.81
C ILE A 546 89.04 30.05 -39.15
N LEU A 547 88.97 29.31 -40.27
CA LEU A 547 89.33 29.80 -41.59
C LEU A 547 88.19 30.50 -42.32
N GLY A 548 86.94 30.16 -42.00
CA GLY A 548 85.72 30.61 -42.66
C GLY A 548 85.29 29.77 -43.87
N PHE A 549 86.16 28.93 -44.43
CA PHE A 549 85.90 28.25 -45.72
C PHE A 549 86.42 26.80 -45.86
N TYR A 550 87.02 26.21 -44.83
CA TYR A 550 87.75 24.93 -44.98
C TYR A 550 86.87 23.70 -45.25
N ARG A 551 87.37 22.80 -46.12
CA ARG A 551 86.85 21.47 -46.45
C ARG A 551 87.98 20.48 -46.79
N ILE A 552 87.76 19.17 -46.60
CA ILE A 552 88.73 18.14 -47.08
C ILE A 552 88.92 18.29 -48.60
N GLY A 553 90.17 18.49 -49.02
CA GLY A 553 90.54 18.70 -50.42
C GLY A 553 90.63 20.16 -50.87
N GLU A 554 90.50 21.13 -49.95
CA GLU A 554 90.80 22.54 -50.22
C GLU A 554 92.28 22.76 -50.59
N SER A 555 92.57 23.85 -51.30
CA SER A 555 93.94 24.12 -51.75
C SER A 555 94.85 24.60 -50.61
N ASP A 556 96.01 23.95 -50.48
CA ASP A 556 97.05 24.30 -49.50
C ASP A 556 97.48 25.77 -49.61
N GLU A 557 97.50 26.32 -50.83
CA GLU A 557 97.80 27.74 -51.09
C GLU A 557 96.78 28.68 -50.45
N ARG A 558 95.47 28.37 -50.57
CA ARG A 558 94.40 29.20 -49.99
C ARG A 558 94.41 29.12 -48.47
N ILE A 559 94.69 27.93 -47.92
CA ILE A 559 94.86 27.72 -46.49
C ILE A 559 96.07 28.53 -45.99
N LEU A 560 97.22 28.46 -46.67
CA LEU A 560 98.44 29.18 -46.32
C LEU A 560 98.24 30.70 -46.36
N GLN A 561 97.61 31.23 -47.40
CA GLN A 561 97.29 32.65 -47.52
C GLN A 561 96.43 33.14 -46.35
N ARG A 562 95.40 32.36 -45.97
CA ARG A 562 94.58 32.69 -44.81
C ARG A 562 95.35 32.54 -43.50
N PHE A 563 96.16 31.49 -43.36
CA PHE A 563 96.98 31.22 -42.17
C PHE A 563 97.88 32.41 -41.82
N LEU A 564 98.56 32.98 -42.81
CA LEU A 564 99.45 34.13 -42.63
C LEU A 564 98.72 35.40 -42.17
N GLN A 565 97.40 35.49 -42.37
CA GLN A 565 96.56 36.62 -41.94
C GLN A 565 96.02 36.46 -40.50
N LEU A 566 96.16 35.29 -39.88
CA LEU A 566 95.64 35.00 -38.54
C LEU A 566 96.60 35.50 -37.44
N SER A 567 96.08 35.71 -36.23
CA SER A 567 96.92 36.06 -35.08
C SER A 567 97.82 34.89 -34.67
N PRO A 568 99.00 35.12 -34.05
CA PRO A 568 99.92 34.06 -33.66
C PRO A 568 99.29 32.97 -32.76
N ALA A 569 98.35 33.34 -31.89
CA ALA A 569 97.62 32.38 -31.05
C ALA A 569 96.71 31.46 -31.89
N VAL A 570 95.98 32.02 -32.86
CA VAL A 570 95.09 31.26 -33.75
C VAL A 570 95.89 30.45 -34.79
N GLN A 571 97.05 30.94 -35.22
CA GLN A 571 98.00 30.18 -36.04
C GLN A 571 98.49 28.92 -35.33
N ASN A 572 98.84 29.02 -34.04
CA ASN A 572 99.23 27.86 -33.24
C ASN A 572 98.07 26.86 -33.08
N GLU A 573 96.85 27.34 -32.84
CA GLU A 573 95.66 26.49 -32.77
C GLU A 573 95.39 25.75 -34.10
N LEU A 574 95.44 26.47 -35.22
CA LEU A 574 95.23 25.90 -36.55
C LEU A 574 96.36 24.92 -36.93
N ALA A 575 97.61 25.24 -36.61
CA ALA A 575 98.73 24.33 -36.82
C ALA A 575 98.57 23.03 -36.01
N LEU A 576 98.11 23.11 -34.77
CA LEU A 576 97.79 21.92 -33.95
C LEU A 576 96.65 21.09 -34.54
N LEU A 577 95.65 21.73 -35.16
CA LEU A 577 94.55 21.01 -35.83
C LEU A 577 95.00 20.33 -37.12
N LEU A 578 95.91 20.95 -37.88
CA LEU A 578 96.50 20.37 -39.11
C LEU A 578 97.49 19.24 -38.80
N LEU A 579 98.07 19.23 -37.60
CA LEU A 579 99.05 18.22 -37.15
C LEU A 579 98.42 17.05 -36.39
N LYS A 580 97.26 17.25 -35.75
CA LYS A 580 96.44 16.18 -35.15
C LYS A 580 95.83 15.33 -36.25
#